data_AF-A0A0F9SQ43-F1
#
_entry.id   AF-A0A0F9SQ43-F1
#
_cell.length_a   1.000
_cell.length_b   1.000
_cell.length_c   1.000
_cell.angle_alpha   90.00
_cell.angle_beta   90.00
_cell.angle_gamma   90.00
#
_symmetry.space_group_name_H-M   'P 1'
#
loop_
_entity.id
_entity.type
_entity.pdbx_description
1 polymer ?
#
loop_
_entity_poly.entity_id
_entity_poly.type
_entity_poly.pdbx_seq_one_letter_code
_entity_poly.pdbx_strand_id
1 'polypeptide(L)'
;MVVAVKSPVTAYAETVSDGEIVAGKWVRLACERHLNDLATGPARGLRFDEDAAQRAIDFFGFLHHSKGEWAGRVFKLGPWQEFVVGSLFGWQ
;
A
#
# COMPACT_ATOMS: atom_id res chain seq x y z
N MET A 1 19.53 13.21 10.31
CA MET A 1 18.32 12.47 10.69
C MET A 1 17.65 12.02 9.42
N VAL A 2 17.64 10.71 9.15
CA VAL A 2 16.82 10.18 8.04
C VAL A 2 15.40 10.21 8.54
N VAL A 3 14.56 11.07 7.97
CA VAL A 3 13.11 10.98 8.18
C VAL A 3 12.72 9.63 7.62
N ALA A 4 12.25 8.70 8.47
CA ALA A 4 11.71 7.44 8.00
C ALA A 4 10.56 7.79 7.03
N VAL A 5 10.79 7.55 5.74
CA VAL A 5 9.76 7.76 4.73
C VAL A 5 8.68 6.73 5.03
N LYS A 6 7.49 7.23 5.37
CA LYS A 6 6.35 6.39 5.74
C LYS A 6 5.99 5.48 4.56
N SER A 7 5.78 4.19 4.81
CA SER A 7 5.36 3.26 3.75
C SER A 7 4.13 3.79 3.00
N PRO A 8 4.09 3.73 1.66
CA PRO A 8 2.93 4.18 0.88
C PRO A 8 1.63 3.45 1.27
N VAL A 9 1.75 2.22 1.81
CA VAL A 9 0.62 1.44 2.31
C VAL A 9 0.00 2.11 3.53
N THR A 10 0.81 2.39 4.56
CA THR A 10 0.35 3.04 5.80
C THR A 10 -0.16 4.44 5.51
N ALA A 11 0.52 5.19 4.65
CA ALA A 11 0.12 6.53 4.26
C ALA A 11 -1.29 6.54 3.62
N TYR A 12 -1.56 5.64 2.66
CA TYR A 12 -2.89 5.54 2.07
C TYR A 12 -3.97 5.19 3.11
N ALA A 13 -3.67 4.25 4.01
CA ALA A 13 -4.61 3.83 5.04
C ALA A 13 -5.00 4.97 5.99
N GLU A 14 -4.06 5.83 6.35
CA GLU A 14 -4.32 7.03 7.15
C GLU A 14 -5.13 8.07 6.37
N THR A 15 -4.75 8.39 5.13
CA THR A 15 -5.49 9.35 4.30
C THR A 15 -6.95 8.93 4.07
N VAL A 16 -7.22 7.63 3.99
CA VAL A 16 -8.61 7.10 3.94
C VAL A 16 -9.31 7.21 5.30
N SER A 17 -8.60 6.91 6.40
CA SER A 17 -9.12 7.01 7.77
C SER A 17 -9.46 8.45 8.17
N ASP A 18 -8.64 9.41 7.73
CA ASP A 18 -8.80 10.84 7.98
C ASP A 18 -9.90 11.48 7.09
N GLY A 19 -10.41 10.73 6.12
CA GLY A 19 -11.48 11.15 5.23
C GLY A 19 -11.04 12.04 4.06
N GLU A 20 -9.73 12.27 3.89
CA GLU A 20 -9.16 13.01 2.76
C GLU A 20 -9.39 12.27 1.43
N ILE A 21 -9.27 10.93 1.43
CA ILE A 21 -9.66 10.08 0.30
C ILE A 21 -11.00 9.40 0.60
N VAL A 22 -12.02 9.72 -0.23
CA VAL A 22 -13.31 9.04 -0.17
C VAL A 22 -13.19 7.64 -0.76
N ALA A 23 -13.26 6.62 0.09
CA ALA A 23 -13.24 5.22 -0.33
C ALA A 23 -14.54 4.49 0.04
N GLY A 24 -14.84 3.38 -0.65
CA GLY A 24 -15.99 2.53 -0.32
C GLY A 24 -15.83 1.81 1.02
N LYS A 25 -16.94 1.25 1.55
CA LYS A 25 -16.98 0.52 2.83
C LYS A 25 -15.82 -0.46 3.01
N TRP A 26 -15.58 -1.31 2.01
CA TRP A 26 -14.58 -2.38 2.10
C TRP A 26 -13.14 -1.86 2.11
N VAL A 27 -12.86 -0.78 1.37
CA VAL A 27 -11.54 -0.16 1.38
C VAL A 27 -11.27 0.50 2.73
N ARG A 28 -12.25 1.21 3.29
CA ARG A 28 -12.15 1.80 4.63
C ARG A 28 -11.86 0.75 5.70
N LEU A 29 -12.62 -0.36 5.70
CA LEU A 29 -12.40 -1.46 6.65
C LEU A 29 -11.03 -2.13 6.47
N ALA A 30 -10.51 -2.23 5.24
CA ALA A 30 -9.18 -2.75 4.99
C ALA A 30 -8.08 -1.81 5.52
N CYS A 31 -8.25 -0.50 5.36
CA CYS A 31 -7.35 0.53 5.90
C CYS A 31 -7.36 0.50 7.44
N GLU A 32 -8.54 0.47 8.05
CA GLU A 32 -8.72 0.35 9.49
C GLU A 32 -8.06 -0.92 10.04
N ARG A 33 -8.28 -2.07 9.38
CA ARG A 33 -7.60 -3.32 9.74
C ARG A 33 -6.08 -3.17 9.70
N HIS A 34 -5.53 -2.59 8.63
CA HIS A 34 -4.08 -2.40 8.52
C HIS A 34 -3.53 -1.58 9.69
N LEU A 35 -4.16 -0.45 10.03
CA LEU A 35 -3.73 0.40 11.15
C LEU A 35 -3.88 -0.32 12.51
N ASN A 36 -4.99 -1.04 12.71
CA ASN A 36 -5.21 -1.81 13.93
C ASN A 36 -4.21 -2.97 14.07
N ASP A 37 -3.87 -3.65 12.97
CA ASP A 37 -2.89 -4.74 12.95
C ASP A 37 -1.47 -4.20 13.16
N LEU A 38 -1.14 -2.98 12.74
CA LEU A 38 0.15 -2.37 13.08
C LEU A 38 0.29 -2.17 14.60
N ALA A 39 -0.80 -1.77 15.27
CA ALA A 39 -0.80 -1.53 16.72
C ALA A 39 -0.90 -2.83 17.55
N THR A 40 -1.73 -3.79 17.11
CA THR A 40 -2.14 -4.95 17.93
C THR A 40 -1.78 -6.30 17.31
N GLY A 41 -1.39 -6.31 16.04
CA GLY A 41 -0.99 -7.51 15.32
C GLY A 41 0.23 -8.24 15.89
N PRO A 42 1.25 -7.56 16.45
CA PRO A 42 2.39 -8.26 17.06
C PRO A 42 2.00 -9.27 18.15
N ALA A 43 0.96 -8.98 18.93
CA ALA A 43 0.45 -9.92 19.95
C ALA A 43 -0.19 -11.18 19.34
N ARG A 44 -0.59 -11.14 18.08
CA ARG A 44 -1.11 -12.26 17.27
C ARG A 44 -0.04 -12.90 16.39
N GLY A 45 1.22 -12.46 16.50
CA GLY A 45 2.33 -12.92 15.66
C GLY A 45 2.38 -12.28 14.28
N LEU A 46 1.55 -11.26 14.01
CA LEU A 46 1.57 -10.53 12.74
C LEU A 46 2.70 -9.51 12.72
N ARG A 47 3.39 -9.40 11.59
CA ARG A 47 4.38 -8.34 11.34
C ARG A 47 4.15 -7.74 9.97
N PHE A 48 4.19 -6.42 9.90
CA PHE A 48 4.27 -5.73 8.62
C PHE A 48 5.73 -5.52 8.23
N ASP A 49 6.12 -6.07 7.08
CA ASP A 49 7.44 -5.92 6.48
C ASP A 49 7.39 -4.82 5.40
N GLU A 50 7.81 -3.61 5.79
CA GLU A 50 7.80 -2.46 4.89
C GLU A 50 8.69 -2.67 3.66
N ASP A 51 9.83 -3.35 3.81
CA ASP A 51 10.75 -3.61 2.70
C ASP A 51 10.13 -4.60 1.71
N ALA A 52 9.41 -5.62 2.18
CA ALA A 52 8.70 -6.56 1.32
C ALA A 52 7.56 -5.87 0.55
N ALA A 53 6.79 -5.00 1.22
CA ALA A 53 5.77 -4.18 0.58
C ALA A 53 6.38 -3.28 -0.50
N GLN A 54 7.47 -2.55 -0.18
CA GLN A 54 8.10 -1.62 -1.10
C GLN A 54 8.72 -2.34 -2.31
N ARG A 55 9.40 -3.48 -2.10
CA ARG A 55 9.93 -4.29 -3.21
C ARG A 55 8.85 -4.71 -4.20
N ALA A 56 7.67 -5.09 -3.70
CA ALA A 56 6.55 -5.48 -4.55
C ALA A 56 5.95 -4.29 -5.33
N ILE A 57 5.91 -3.10 -4.72
CA ILE A 57 5.46 -1.86 -5.37
C ILE A 57 6.46 -1.44 -6.46
N ASP A 58 7.75 -1.42 -6.14
CA ASP A 58 8.82 -1.02 -7.06
C ASP A 58 8.90 -1.92 -8.29
N PHE A 59 8.51 -3.19 -8.15
CA PHE A 59 8.46 -4.13 -9.27
C PHE A 59 7.63 -3.60 -10.46
N PHE A 60 6.53 -2.88 -10.18
CA PHE A 60 5.69 -2.32 -11.24
C PHE A 60 6.40 -1.24 -12.04
N GLY A 61 7.41 -0.57 -11.47
CA GLY A 61 8.26 0.39 -12.17
C GLY A 61 9.10 -0.22 -13.30
N PHE A 62 9.28 -1.55 -13.33
CA PHE A 62 9.92 -2.26 -14.45
C PHE A 62 8.93 -2.67 -15.55
N LEU A 63 7.62 -2.59 -15.27
CA LEU A 63 6.58 -3.00 -16.20
C LEU A 63 6.17 -1.83 -17.10
N HIS A 64 5.74 -2.16 -18.32
CA HIS A 64 5.23 -1.18 -19.28
C HIS A 64 3.85 -1.61 -19.77
N HIS A 65 2.98 -0.64 -20.03
CA HIS A 65 1.68 -0.92 -20.67
C HIS A 65 1.92 -1.47 -22.09
N SER A 66 1.26 -2.58 -22.43
CA SER A 66 1.44 -3.24 -23.72
C SER A 66 0.52 -2.72 -24.83
N LYS A 67 -0.59 -2.06 -24.47
CA LYS A 67 -1.64 -1.61 -25.41
C LYS A 67 -2.30 -0.31 -24.93
N GLY A 68 -3.06 0.32 -25.84
CA GLY A 68 -3.86 1.52 -25.56
C GLY A 68 -3.05 2.82 -25.60
N GLU A 69 -3.66 3.91 -25.14
CA GLU A 69 -3.07 5.26 -25.14
C GLU A 69 -1.79 5.37 -24.27
N TRP A 70 -1.60 4.43 -23.34
CA TRP A 70 -0.46 4.38 -22.43
C TRP A 70 0.65 3.42 -22.89
N ALA A 71 0.51 2.78 -24.06
CA ALA A 71 1.45 1.78 -24.55
C ALA A 71 2.91 2.29 -24.54
N GLY A 72 3.83 1.44 -24.05
CA GLY A 72 5.25 1.77 -23.93
C GLY A 72 5.61 2.72 -22.79
N ARG A 73 4.64 3.14 -21.95
CA ARG A 73 4.91 3.91 -20.73
C ARG A 73 5.04 2.98 -19.52
N VAL A 74 5.89 3.37 -18.57
CA VAL A 74 6.07 2.67 -17.28
C VAL A 74 4.73 2.59 -16.55
N PHE A 75 4.44 1.41 -15.99
CA PHE A 75 3.25 1.19 -15.18
C PHE A 75 3.46 1.80 -13.79
N LYS A 76 2.79 2.92 -13.53
CA LYS A 76 2.77 3.54 -12.20
C LYS A 76 1.51 3.12 -11.47
N LEU A 77 1.67 2.54 -10.28
CA LEU A 77 0.54 2.23 -9.42
C LEU A 77 -0.09 3.53 -8.91
N GLY A 78 -1.42 3.58 -8.87
CA GLY A 78 -2.14 4.59 -8.11
C GLY A 78 -2.10 4.27 -6.60
N PRO A 79 -2.35 5.25 -5.72
CA PRO A 79 -2.22 5.07 -4.27
C PRO A 79 -2.99 3.88 -3.69
N TRP A 80 -4.23 3.65 -4.17
CA TRP A 80 -5.02 2.49 -3.73
C TRP A 80 -4.44 1.16 -4.22
N GLN A 81 -3.76 1.14 -5.37
CA GLN A 81 -3.12 -0.06 -5.90
C GLN A 81 -1.84 -0.36 -5.12
N GLU A 82 -1.07 0.68 -4.75
CA GLU A 82 0.07 0.54 -3.85
C GLU A 82 -0.36 -0.02 -2.49
N PHE A 83 -1.48 0.46 -1.93
CA PHE A 83 -2.06 -0.09 -0.70
C PHE A 83 -2.40 -1.58 -0.83
N VAL A 84 -3.06 -1.99 -1.93
CA VAL A 84 -3.43 -3.39 -2.16
C VAL A 84 -2.20 -4.27 -2.34
N VAL A 85 -1.29 -3.91 -3.25
CA VAL A 85 -0.08 -4.68 -3.54
C VAL A 85 0.80 -4.75 -2.29
N GLY A 86 1.10 -3.62 -1.66
CA GLY A 86 1.93 -3.59 -0.47
C GLY A 86 1.30 -4.32 0.72
N SER A 87 -0.03 -4.31 0.88
CA SER A 87 -0.69 -5.14 1.89
C SER A 87 -0.53 -6.63 1.63
N LEU A 88 -0.62 -7.07 0.36
CA LEU A 88 -0.51 -8.47 -0.01
C LEU A 88 0.90 -9.04 0.22
N PHE A 89 1.93 -8.23 0.00
CA PHE A 89 3.33 -8.69 0.12
C PHE A 89 4.02 -8.26 1.43
N GLY A 90 3.46 -7.27 2.14
CA GLY A 90 4.02 -6.75 3.38
C GLY A 90 3.58 -7.48 4.64
N TRP A 91 2.33 -7.96 4.72
CA TRP A 91 1.86 -8.68 5.92
C TRP A 91 2.40 -10.11 5.98
N GLN A 92 2.88 -10.50 7.17
CA GLN A 92 3.38 -11.83 7.52
C GLN A 92 2.76 -12.31 8.83
#